data_AF-A0A9D4HGV8-F1
#
_entry.id   AF-A0A9D4HGV8-F1
#
_cell.length_a   1.000
_cell.length_b   1.000
_cell.length_c   1.000
_cell.angle_alpha   90.00
_cell.angle_beta   90.00
_cell.angle_gamma   90.00
#
_symmetry.space_group_name_H-M   'P 1'
#
loop_
_entity.id
_entity.type
_entity.pdbx_description
1 polymer ?
#
loop_
_entity_poly.entity_id
_entity_poly.type
_entity_poly.pdbx_seq_one_letter_code
_entity_poly.pdbx_strand_id
1 'polypeptide(L)'
;MDYTDVDTFSLKRLMDKQARYRSHLEFLDTCTHMNIIPKGFQLKWELQMEAGDEDFEKCRKIKIDAANQLMGVTRDACLKKLNELEGEIIHFYSMLDSNEKKPIDIWYVERTLENKRRKLKKLQQLKSQINKDEDVQTYKIISIAKDGNCF
;
A
#
# COMPACT_ATOMS: atom_id res chain seq x y z
N MET A 1 29.67 2.78 -10.31
CA MET A 1 28.40 2.70 -9.57
C MET A 1 27.57 3.90 -9.98
N ASP A 2 26.42 3.67 -10.62
CA ASP A 2 25.49 4.71 -11.04
C ASP A 2 24.78 5.30 -9.82
N TYR A 3 25.10 6.54 -9.47
CA TYR A 3 24.49 7.26 -8.34
C TYR A 3 22.99 7.55 -8.58
N THR A 4 22.54 7.60 -9.84
CA THR A 4 21.16 7.89 -10.26
C THR A 4 20.14 6.80 -9.88
N ASP A 5 20.55 5.53 -9.80
CA ASP A 5 19.67 4.42 -9.40
C ASP A 5 19.41 4.39 -7.88
N VAL A 6 20.34 4.91 -7.07
CA VAL A 6 20.20 4.99 -5.61
C VAL A 6 19.26 6.13 -5.22
N ASP A 7 19.34 7.25 -5.92
CA ASP A 7 18.58 8.47 -5.60
C ASP A 7 17.09 8.33 -5.96
N THR A 8 16.78 7.77 -7.12
CA THR A 8 15.38 7.53 -7.55
C THR A 8 14.68 6.44 -6.72
N PHE A 9 15.41 5.39 -6.32
CA PHE A 9 14.89 4.37 -5.41
C PHE A 9 14.58 4.95 -4.02
N SER A 10 15.40 5.90 -3.56
CA SER A 10 15.22 6.58 -2.27
C SER A 10 14.01 7.50 -2.27
N LEU A 11 13.82 8.32 -3.31
CA LEU A 11 12.64 9.20 -3.43
C LEU A 11 11.34 8.40 -3.48
N LYS A 12 11.29 7.32 -4.27
CA LYS A 12 10.11 6.45 -4.32
C LYS A 12 9.78 5.86 -2.95
N ARG A 13 10.79 5.40 -2.19
CA ARG A 13 10.58 4.88 -0.83
C ARG A 13 10.03 5.94 0.12
N LEU A 14 10.49 7.19 0.01
CA LEU A 14 9.97 8.32 0.80
C LEU A 14 8.51 8.60 0.47
N MET A 15 8.15 8.67 -0.82
CA MET A 15 6.76 8.86 -1.25
C MET A 15 5.85 7.70 -0.82
N ASP A 16 6.30 6.45 -0.96
CA ASP A 16 5.55 5.27 -0.49
C ASP A 16 5.35 5.32 1.03
N LYS A 17 6.35 5.80 1.78
CA LYS A 17 6.25 5.97 3.23
C LYS A 17 5.29 7.09 3.60
N GLN A 18 5.34 8.23 2.91
CA GLN A 18 4.41 9.35 3.09
C GLN A 18 2.97 8.92 2.84
N ALA A 19 2.70 8.19 1.75
CA ALA A 19 1.38 7.68 1.42
C ALA A 19 0.80 6.77 2.53
N ARG A 20 1.63 5.90 3.11
CA ARG A 20 1.21 5.06 4.25
C ARG A 20 0.86 5.88 5.49
N TYR A 21 1.67 6.87 5.85
CA TYR A 21 1.36 7.74 7.00
C TYR A 21 0.11 8.59 6.76
N ARG A 22 -0.12 9.08 5.54
CA ARG A 22 -1.33 9.84 5.20
C ARG A 22 -2.58 8.98 5.31
N SER A 23 -2.55 7.77 4.74
CA SER A 23 -3.64 6.80 4.86
C SER A 23 -3.90 6.41 6.32
N HIS A 24 -2.85 6.25 7.13
CA HIS A 24 -3.00 5.94 8.55
C HIS A 24 -3.61 7.11 9.34
N LEU A 25 -3.19 8.34 9.05
CA LEU A 25 -3.75 9.54 9.67
C LEU A 25 -5.25 9.69 9.35
N GLU A 26 -5.61 9.53 8.08
CA GLU A 26 -7.01 9.56 7.62
C GLU A 26 -7.88 8.51 8.32
N PHE A 27 -7.34 7.29 8.49
CA PHE A 27 -7.99 6.23 9.26
C PHE A 27 -8.23 6.63 10.71
N LEU A 28 -7.22 7.17 11.40
CA LEU A 28 -7.33 7.62 12.80
C LEU A 28 -8.31 8.79 12.96
N ASP A 29 -8.30 9.74 12.02
CA ASP A 29 -9.24 10.86 11.99
C ASP A 29 -10.68 10.35 11.83
N THR A 30 -10.90 9.42 10.90
CA THR A 30 -12.21 8.81 10.68
C THR A 30 -12.71 8.09 11.95
N CYS A 31 -11.85 7.30 12.59
CA CYS A 31 -12.19 6.61 13.83
C CYS A 31 -12.56 7.58 14.95
N THR A 32 -11.83 8.70 15.06
CA THR A 32 -12.11 9.76 16.03
C THR A 32 -13.47 10.42 15.76
N HIS A 33 -13.77 10.78 14.51
CA HIS A 33 -15.05 11.38 14.15
C HIS A 33 -16.25 10.44 14.37
N MET A 34 -16.04 9.14 14.17
CA MET A 34 -17.08 8.12 14.37
C MET A 34 -17.18 7.62 15.81
N ASN A 35 -16.35 8.10 16.74
CA ASN A 35 -16.22 7.58 18.11
C ASN A 35 -15.97 6.06 18.15
N ILE A 36 -15.13 5.55 17.24
CA ILE A 36 -14.76 4.13 17.15
C ILE A 36 -13.32 3.96 17.63
N ILE A 37 -13.10 3.01 18.56
CA ILE A 37 -11.76 2.60 18.98
C ILE A 37 -11.33 1.39 18.13
N PRO A 38 -10.31 1.50 17.25
CA PRO A 38 -9.83 0.38 16.46
C PRO A 38 -9.28 -0.74 17.33
N LYS A 39 -9.39 -1.99 16.87
CA LYS A 39 -8.90 -3.18 17.60
C LYS A 39 -7.44 -3.07 18.07
N GLY A 40 -6.58 -2.43 17.29
CA GLY A 40 -5.16 -2.22 17.66
C GLY A 40 -4.96 -1.29 18.87
N PHE A 41 -5.95 -0.49 19.23
CA PHE A 41 -5.94 0.44 20.37
C PHE A 41 -6.79 -0.06 21.54
N GLN A 42 -7.54 -1.15 21.37
CA GLN A 42 -8.38 -1.71 22.42
C GLN A 42 -7.48 -2.36 23.49
N LEU A 43 -7.42 -1.72 24.65
CA LEU A 43 -6.66 -2.23 25.79
C LEU A 43 -7.36 -3.45 26.38
N LYS A 44 -6.68 -4.59 26.31
CA LYS A 44 -7.12 -5.83 26.96
C LYS A 44 -6.43 -5.93 28.31
N TRP A 45 -7.24 -5.92 29.36
CA TRP A 45 -6.78 -6.22 30.70
C TRP A 45 -7.86 -7.07 31.38
N GLU A 46 -7.48 -8.26 31.81
CA GLU A 46 -8.28 -9.12 32.66
C GLU A 46 -7.70 -9.04 34.07
N LEU A 47 -8.46 -8.44 34.98
CA LEU A 47 -8.17 -8.46 36.40
C LEU A 47 -9.14 -9.46 37.02
N GLN A 48 -8.61 -10.54 37.60
CA GLN A 48 -9.40 -11.40 38.46
C GLN A 48 -9.49 -10.72 39.82
N MET A 49 -10.51 -9.88 39.97
CA MET A 49 -10.85 -9.25 41.23
C MET A 49 -12.31 -9.55 41.55
N GLU A 50 -12.60 -9.81 42.82
CA GLU A 50 -13.96 -9.70 43.34
C GLU A 50 -14.33 -8.21 43.30
N ALA A 51 -14.97 -7.80 42.21
CA ALA A 51 -15.32 -6.41 41.92
C ALA A 51 -16.83 -6.30 41.73
N GLY A 52 -17.43 -5.22 42.24
CA GLY A 52 -18.83 -4.89 41.99
C GLY A 52 -19.02 -4.15 40.66
N ASP A 53 -20.28 -3.94 40.25
CA ASP A 53 -20.63 -3.30 38.97
C ASP A 53 -20.00 -1.89 38.80
N GLU A 54 -19.89 -1.12 39.88
CA GLU A 54 -19.25 0.21 39.84
C GLU A 54 -17.78 0.16 39.47
N ASP A 55 -17.05 -0.86 39.92
CA ASP A 55 -15.62 -1.01 39.64
C ASP A 55 -15.41 -1.47 38.20
N PHE A 56 -16.29 -2.32 37.68
CA PHE A 56 -16.32 -2.68 36.26
C PHE A 56 -16.50 -1.45 35.37
N GLU A 57 -17.44 -0.55 35.71
CA GLU A 57 -17.69 0.65 34.92
C GLU A 57 -16.52 1.65 35.01
N LYS A 58 -15.91 1.81 36.19
CA LYS A 58 -14.67 2.60 36.34
C LYS A 58 -13.53 2.04 35.48
N CYS A 59 -13.29 0.73 35.52
CA CYS A 59 -12.26 0.09 34.71
C CYS A 59 -12.56 0.22 33.21
N ARG A 60 -13.83 0.10 32.80
CA ARG A 60 -14.25 0.31 31.41
C ARG A 60 -13.94 1.73 30.96
N LYS A 61 -14.28 2.73 31.77
CA LYS A 61 -13.99 4.14 31.49
C LYS A 61 -12.49 4.39 31.33
N ILE A 62 -11.68 3.88 32.26
CA ILE A 62 -10.21 4.00 32.19
C ILE A 62 -9.66 3.40 30.89
N LYS A 63 -10.15 2.22 30.47
CA LYS A 63 -9.73 1.59 29.21
C LYS A 63 -10.09 2.42 27.99
N ILE A 64 -11.29 3.00 27.96
CA ILE A 64 -11.75 3.88 26.88
C ILE A 64 -10.88 5.15 26.83
N ASP A 65 -10.68 5.80 27.97
CA ASP A 65 -9.90 7.03 28.07
C ASP A 65 -8.45 6.80 27.64
N ALA A 66 -7.82 5.73 28.12
CA ALA A 66 -6.44 5.38 27.75
C ALA A 66 -6.31 4.99 26.27
N ALA A 67 -7.29 4.28 25.69
CA ALA A 67 -7.30 3.97 24.27
C ALA A 67 -7.42 5.23 23.40
N ASN A 68 -8.29 6.17 23.79
CA ASN A 68 -8.44 7.46 23.11
C ASN A 68 -7.17 8.31 23.20
N GLN A 69 -6.52 8.34 24.37
CA GLN A 69 -5.22 9.02 24.53
C GLN A 69 -4.15 8.40 23.62
N LEU A 70 -4.06 7.08 23.56
CA LEU A 70 -3.10 6.38 22.69
C LEU A 70 -3.35 6.67 21.20
N MET A 71 -4.63 6.72 20.78
CA MET A 71 -5.00 7.14 19.43
C MET A 71 -4.55 8.56 19.14
N GLY A 72 -4.79 9.50 20.07
CA GLY A 72 -4.36 10.90 19.94
C GLY A 72 -2.84 11.03 19.78
N VAL A 73 -2.07 10.38 20.65
CA VAL A 73 -0.60 10.37 20.58
C VAL A 73 -0.11 9.79 19.24
N THR A 74 -0.74 8.71 18.76
CA THR A 74 -0.35 8.09 17.49
C THR A 74 -0.66 8.99 16.30
N ARG A 75 -1.80 9.68 16.34
CA ARG A 75 -2.20 10.66 15.33
C ARG A 75 -1.19 11.81 15.24
N ASP A 76 -0.81 12.39 16.39
CA ASP A 76 0.17 13.48 16.45
C ASP A 76 1.54 13.03 15.94
N ALA A 77 1.96 11.81 16.29
CA ALA A 77 3.20 11.21 15.77
C ALA A 77 3.15 11.03 14.24
N CYS A 78 2.01 10.61 13.68
CA CYS A 78 1.83 10.49 12.24
C CYS A 78 1.89 11.84 11.53
N LEU A 79 1.22 12.86 12.08
CA LEU A 79 1.24 14.22 11.54
C LEU A 79 2.66 14.79 11.53
N LYS A 80 3.39 14.66 12.65
CA LYS A 80 4.78 15.06 12.73
C LYS A 80 5.64 14.35 11.68
N LYS A 81 5.45 13.04 11.51
CA LYS A 81 6.24 12.27 10.53
C LYS A 81 5.90 12.64 9.09
N LEU A 82 4.66 13.01 8.80
CA LEU A 82 4.29 13.53 7.47
C LEU A 82 5.00 14.84 7.15
N ASN A 83 5.03 15.78 8.11
CA ASN A 83 5.73 17.06 7.92
C ASN A 83 7.23 16.84 7.69
N GLU A 84 7.85 15.92 8.44
CA GLU A 84 9.25 15.54 8.22
C GLU A 84 9.47 14.96 6.81
N LEU A 85 8.62 14.03 6.37
CA LEU A 85 8.73 13.41 5.05
C LEU A 85 8.49 14.40 3.91
N GLU A 86 7.58 15.36 4.09
CA GLU A 86 7.37 16.46 3.13
C GLU A 86 8.62 17.31 2.98
N GLY A 87 9.27 17.66 4.10
CA GLY A 87 10.56 18.36 4.08
C GLY A 87 11.67 17.55 3.40
N GLU A 88 11.79 16.26 3.70
CA GLU A 88 12.76 15.36 3.06
C GLU A 88 12.54 15.27 1.54
N ILE A 89 11.28 15.17 1.09
CA ILE A 89 10.93 15.09 -0.34
C ILE A 89 11.24 16.41 -1.06
N ILE A 90 10.88 17.56 -0.47
CA ILE A 90 11.18 18.89 -1.04
C ILE A 90 12.69 19.07 -1.15
N HIS A 91 13.44 18.69 -0.12
CA HIS A 91 14.90 18.74 -0.14
C HIS A 91 15.46 17.88 -1.28
N PHE A 92 14.95 16.66 -1.46
CA PHE A 92 15.36 15.77 -2.53
C PHE A 92 15.14 16.38 -3.92
N TYR A 93 13.96 16.99 -4.16
CA TYR A 93 13.69 17.69 -5.41
C TYR A 93 14.62 18.89 -5.62
N SER A 94 14.91 19.68 -4.59
CA SER A 94 15.84 20.80 -4.70
C SER A 94 17.27 20.35 -5.05
N MET A 95 17.69 19.18 -4.55
CA MET A 95 18.99 18.60 -4.91
C MET A 95 19.03 18.12 -6.37
N LEU A 96 17.94 17.56 -6.87
CA LEU A 96 17.81 17.16 -8.28
C LEU A 96 17.82 18.37 -9.21
N ASP A 97 17.13 19.45 -8.86
CA ASP A 97 17.09 20.70 -9.64
C ASP A 97 18.44 21.43 -9.64
N SER A 98 19.18 21.38 -8.52
CA SER A 98 20.52 21.99 -8.42
C SER A 98 21.61 21.24 -9.21
N ASN A 99 21.35 19.97 -9.58
CA ASN A 99 22.23 19.14 -10.38
C ASN A 99 21.87 19.22 -11.88
N GLU A 100 21.99 20.41 -12.47
CA GLU A 100 22.02 20.56 -13.93
C GLU A 100 23.23 19.81 -14.52
N LYS A 101 23.06 18.53 -14.86
CA LYS A 101 23.72 17.88 -16.01
C LYS A 101 23.05 16.54 -16.35
N LYS A 102 22.25 16.63 -17.42
CA LYS A 102 21.45 15.65 -18.17
C LYS A 102 19.98 15.53 -17.72
N PRO A 103 19.00 15.66 -18.65
CA PRO A 103 17.59 15.70 -18.28
C PRO A 103 17.16 14.33 -17.75
N ILE A 104 16.95 14.25 -16.44
CA ILE A 104 16.39 13.09 -15.74
C ILE A 104 15.08 12.66 -16.39
N ASP A 105 14.33 13.61 -16.97
CA ASP A 105 13.09 13.36 -17.71
C ASP A 105 13.27 12.42 -18.90
N ILE A 106 14.35 12.52 -19.68
CA ILE A 106 14.51 11.65 -20.88
C ILE A 106 14.79 10.22 -20.45
N TRP A 107 15.70 10.01 -19.49
CA TRP A 107 16.03 8.67 -19.02
C TRP A 107 14.88 8.02 -18.22
N TYR A 108 14.16 8.80 -17.40
CA TYR A 108 12.99 8.30 -16.68
C TYR A 108 11.85 7.92 -17.63
N VAL A 109 11.61 8.73 -18.66
CA VAL A 109 10.62 8.42 -19.71
C VAL A 109 11.03 7.18 -20.49
N GLU A 110 12.30 7.05 -20.88
CA GLU A 110 12.84 5.87 -21.56
C GLU A 110 12.70 4.60 -20.71
N ARG A 111 13.06 4.66 -19.42
CA ARG A 111 12.96 3.51 -18.50
C ARG A 111 11.51 3.14 -18.17
N THR A 112 10.62 4.13 -18.08
CA THR A 112 9.18 3.91 -17.90
C THR A 112 8.56 3.29 -19.15
N LEU A 113 8.94 3.76 -20.35
CA LEU A 113 8.54 3.17 -21.62
C LEU A 113 9.04 1.73 -21.77
N GLU A 114 10.28 1.45 -21.41
CA GLU A 114 10.86 0.10 -21.43
C GLU A 114 10.10 -0.86 -20.51
N ASN A 115 9.76 -0.41 -19.29
CA ASN A 115 8.94 -1.20 -18.37
C ASN A 115 7.52 -1.46 -18.88
N LYS A 116 6.88 -0.44 -19.51
CA LYS A 116 5.58 -0.61 -20.16
C LYS A 116 5.68 -1.60 -21.33
N ARG A 117 6.73 -1.54 -22.15
CA ARG A 117 6.99 -2.49 -23.25
C ARG A 117 7.16 -3.92 -22.75
N ARG A 118 7.90 -4.14 -21.66
CA ARG A 118 8.05 -5.47 -21.04
C ARG A 118 6.73 -6.04 -20.55
N LYS A 119 5.90 -5.22 -19.90
CA LYS A 119 4.54 -5.62 -19.48
C LYS A 119 3.66 -5.98 -20.67
N LEU A 120 3.69 -5.17 -21.73
CA LEU A 120 2.93 -5.43 -22.96
C LEU A 120 3.36 -6.76 -23.61
N LYS A 121 4.67 -7.04 -23.66
CA LYS A 121 5.18 -8.31 -24.22
C LYS A 121 4.69 -9.52 -23.43
N LYS A 122 4.66 -9.44 -22.09
CA LYS A 122 4.08 -10.52 -21.24
C LYS A 122 2.59 -10.71 -21.52
N LEU A 123 1.83 -9.62 -21.66
CA LEU A 123 0.40 -9.70 -21.99
C LEU A 123 0.17 -10.30 -23.38
N GLN A 124 1.01 -9.99 -24.37
CA GLN A 124 0.94 -10.59 -25.69
C GLN A 124 1.28 -12.09 -25.67
N GLN A 125 2.26 -12.50 -24.86
CA GLN A 125 2.57 -13.92 -24.65
C GLN A 125 1.40 -14.67 -24.01
N LEU A 126 0.80 -14.09 -22.96
CA LEU A 126 -0.41 -14.63 -22.33
C LEU A 126 -1.56 -14.73 -23.33
N LYS A 127 -1.80 -13.71 -24.16
CA LYS A 127 -2.83 -13.75 -25.21
C LYS A 127 -2.56 -14.86 -26.23
N SER A 128 -1.32 -15.03 -26.67
CA SER A 128 -0.96 -16.11 -27.59
C SER A 128 -1.15 -17.49 -26.97
N GLN A 129 -0.95 -17.62 -25.67
CA GLN A 129 -1.12 -18.88 -24.95
C GLN A 129 -2.59 -19.22 -24.77
N ILE A 130 -3.42 -18.22 -24.42
CA ILE A 130 -4.88 -18.35 -24.39
C ILE A 130 -5.42 -18.77 -25.76
N ASN A 131 -5.00 -18.11 -26.85
CA ASN A 131 -5.44 -18.49 -28.20
C ASN A 131 -5.04 -19.93 -28.56
N LYS A 132 -3.84 -20.38 -28.17
CA LYS A 132 -3.42 -21.77 -28.39
C LYS A 132 -4.27 -22.75 -27.58
N ASP A 133 -4.63 -22.41 -26.36
CA ASP A 133 -5.47 -23.24 -25.50
C ASP A 133 -6.91 -23.30 -26.04
N GLU A 134 -7.44 -22.19 -26.59
CA GLU A 134 -8.73 -22.15 -27.29
C GLU A 134 -8.70 -22.97 -28.59
N ASP A 135 -7.63 -22.89 -29.37
CA ASP A 135 -7.45 -23.71 -30.57
C ASP A 135 -7.41 -25.20 -30.19
N VAL A 136 -6.66 -25.58 -29.15
CA VAL A 136 -6.58 -26.96 -28.65
C VAL A 136 -7.93 -27.47 -28.13
N GLN A 137 -8.70 -26.64 -27.43
CA GLN A 137 -10.06 -26.99 -27.02
C GLN A 137 -10.99 -27.16 -28.23
N THR A 138 -10.90 -26.28 -29.22
CA THR A 138 -11.67 -26.37 -30.48
C THR A 138 -11.34 -27.65 -31.24
N TYR A 139 -10.06 -27.99 -31.36
CA TYR A 139 -9.62 -29.26 -31.97
C TYR A 139 -10.09 -30.49 -31.19
N LYS A 140 -10.10 -30.45 -29.85
CA LYS A 140 -10.65 -31.55 -29.02
C LYS A 140 -12.15 -31.73 -29.20
N ILE A 141 -12.91 -30.64 -29.30
CA ILE A 141 -14.36 -30.70 -29.56
C ILE A 141 -14.61 -31.30 -30.96
N ILE A 142 -13.85 -30.90 -31.97
CA ILE A 142 -13.95 -31.45 -33.33
C ILE A 142 -13.55 -32.93 -33.37
N SER A 143 -12.52 -33.36 -32.64
CA SER A 143 -12.13 -34.78 -32.60
C SER A 143 -13.17 -35.65 -31.91
N ILE A 144 -13.74 -35.18 -30.80
CA ILE A 144 -14.85 -35.89 -30.11
C ILE A 144 -16.08 -35.98 -31.02
N ALA A 145 -16.38 -34.94 -31.80
CA ALA A 145 -17.48 -34.97 -32.77
C ALA A 145 -17.22 -35.91 -33.97
N LYS A 146 -15.95 -36.16 -34.33
CA LYS A 146 -15.58 -37.12 -35.37
C LYS A 146 -15.63 -38.57 -34.88
N ASP A 147 -15.17 -38.83 -33.65
CA ASP A 147 -15.20 -40.16 -33.05
C ASP A 147 -16.61 -40.59 -32.59
N GLY A 148 -17.54 -39.63 -32.41
CA GLY A 148 -18.96 -39.87 -32.12
C GLY A 148 -19.84 -40.16 -33.36
N ASN A 149 -19.29 -40.13 -34.58
CA ASN A 149 -19.99 -40.38 -35.84
C ASN A 149 -19.59 -41.72 -36.50
N CYS A 150 -19.31 -42.74 -35.67
CA CYS A 150 -19.30 -44.14 -36.10
C CYS A 150 -20.59 -44.82 -35.65
N PHE A 151 -21.66 -44.58 -36.40
CA PHE A 151 -22.83 -45.47 -36.50
C PHE A 151 -23.25 -45.58 -37.97
#